data_AF-A0A3D4XQU7-F1
#
_entry.id   AF-A0A3D4XQU7-F1
#
_cell.length_a   1.000
_cell.length_b   1.000
_cell.length_c   1.000
_cell.angle_alpha   90.00
_cell.angle_beta   90.00
_cell.angle_gamma   90.00
#
_symmetry.space_group_name_H-M   'P 1'
#
loop_
_entity.id
_entity.type
_entity.pdbx_description
1 polymer ?
#
loop_
_entity_poly.entity_id
_entity_poly.type
_entity_poly.pdbx_seq_one_letter_code
_entity_poly.pdbx_strand_id
1 'polypeptide(L)'
;MSNTAPTQTNLSTTLSNFEGAQAPANGASTAGYALTNSVFTTGYSDSDGNPNGIAITSVDNTKGLLWYSLDSGANWTPVSGVSANHALLLSGATTRLYYQAKQTADGNLNYNGLNTGVLTYRAWDQTSGSNGGYGDTTVNGGASAFSAVER
;
A
#
# COMPACT_ATOMS: atom_id res chain seq x y z
N MET A 1 4.26 24.19 14.70
CA MET A 1 5.50 23.79 14.00
C MET A 1 5.12 23.49 12.56
N SER A 2 6.04 23.71 11.59
CA SER A 2 5.79 23.28 10.22
C SER A 2 5.92 21.76 10.15
N ASN A 3 5.11 21.10 9.32
CA ASN A 3 5.30 19.68 9.05
C ASN A 3 6.67 19.42 8.40
N THR A 4 7.20 18.21 8.60
CA THR A 4 8.38 17.66 7.96
C THR A 4 8.02 16.31 7.34
N ALA A 5 8.25 16.16 6.05
CA ALA A 5 7.88 14.96 5.32
C ALA A 5 8.52 13.70 5.92
N PRO A 6 7.81 12.56 5.91
CA PRO A 6 8.31 11.31 6.43
C PRO A 6 9.45 10.79 5.54
N THR A 7 10.30 9.94 6.12
CA THR A 7 11.31 9.19 5.38
C THR A 7 10.96 7.71 5.36
N GLN A 8 11.31 7.04 4.26
CA GLN A 8 11.21 5.58 4.16
C GLN A 8 12.49 5.02 3.57
N THR A 9 13.25 4.35 4.42
CA THR A 9 14.61 3.89 4.11
C THR A 9 14.64 2.44 3.63
N ASN A 10 13.77 1.59 4.16
CA ASN A 10 13.66 0.18 3.78
C ASN A 10 12.40 -0.10 2.96
N LEU A 11 12.56 -1.07 2.06
CA LEU A 11 11.51 -1.58 1.19
C LEU A 11 11.33 -3.06 1.51
N SER A 12 10.09 -3.48 1.76
CA SER A 12 9.71 -4.81 1.29
C SER A 12 9.26 -4.66 -0.15
N THR A 13 10.12 -5.10 -1.06
CA THR A 13 9.79 -5.19 -2.48
C THR A 13 8.84 -6.34 -2.78
N THR A 14 8.48 -7.15 -1.78
CA THR A 14 7.71 -8.37 -1.93
C THR A 14 6.36 -8.33 -1.23
N LEU A 15 5.30 -8.72 -1.95
CA LEU A 15 4.03 -9.14 -1.37
C LEU A 15 3.76 -10.60 -1.75
N SER A 16 3.54 -11.44 -0.75
CA SER A 16 3.04 -12.81 -0.95
C SER A 16 1.59 -12.81 -1.39
N ASN A 17 1.26 -13.78 -2.23
CA ASN A 17 -0.12 -14.20 -2.44
C ASN A 17 -0.63 -14.93 -1.21
N PHE A 18 -1.89 -14.66 -0.83
CA PHE A 18 -2.56 -15.40 0.24
C PHE A 18 -3.42 -16.54 -0.31
N GLU A 19 -4.16 -16.30 -1.39
CA GLU A 19 -5.01 -17.34 -2.05
C GLU A 19 -4.77 -17.38 -3.56
N GLY A 20 -3.55 -17.04 -3.99
CA GLY A 20 -3.14 -17.03 -5.39
C GLY A 20 -3.95 -16.08 -6.26
N ALA A 21 -4.70 -16.65 -7.21
CA ALA A 21 -5.49 -15.92 -8.19
C ALA A 21 -6.92 -15.62 -7.74
N GLN A 22 -7.32 -16.06 -6.54
CA GLN A 22 -8.63 -15.74 -5.99
C GLN A 22 -8.67 -14.29 -5.47
N ALA A 23 -9.81 -13.63 -5.69
CA ALA A 23 -10.06 -12.34 -5.06
C ALA A 23 -10.34 -12.55 -3.56
N PRO A 24 -9.99 -11.58 -2.69
CA PRO A 24 -10.30 -11.70 -1.27
C PRO A 24 -11.82 -11.70 -1.04
N ALA A 25 -12.28 -12.60 -0.17
CA ALA A 25 -13.67 -12.58 0.30
C ALA A 25 -13.88 -11.49 1.36
N ASN A 26 -15.03 -10.81 1.34
CA ASN A 26 -15.42 -9.93 2.43
C ASN A 26 -15.55 -10.73 3.75
N GLY A 27 -14.95 -10.21 4.82
CA GLY A 27 -14.82 -10.90 6.10
C GLY A 27 -13.52 -11.70 6.26
N ALA A 28 -12.66 -11.76 5.24
CA ALA A 28 -11.34 -12.40 5.31
C ALA A 28 -10.33 -11.54 6.10
N SER A 29 -10.46 -11.52 7.42
CA SER A 29 -9.69 -10.64 8.32
C SER A 29 -8.24 -11.08 8.58
N THR A 30 -7.85 -12.28 8.14
CA THR A 30 -6.48 -12.78 8.21
C THR A 30 -5.75 -12.70 6.88
N ALA A 31 -6.46 -12.39 5.79
CA ALA A 31 -5.88 -12.27 4.46
C ALA A 31 -5.12 -10.95 4.27
N GLY A 32 -4.11 -10.99 3.40
CA GLY A 32 -3.30 -9.83 3.07
C GLY A 32 -2.35 -9.37 4.17
N TYR A 33 -1.56 -8.35 3.84
CA TYR A 33 -0.65 -7.69 4.75
C TYR A 33 -1.33 -6.52 5.43
N ALA A 34 -1.34 -6.49 6.75
CA ALA A 34 -1.63 -5.26 7.48
C ALA A 34 -0.55 -4.21 7.18
N LEU A 35 -0.90 -2.94 7.04
CA LEU A 35 0.08 -1.86 6.88
C LEU A 35 0.94 -1.63 8.14
N THR A 36 0.56 -2.22 9.27
CA THR A 36 1.42 -2.32 10.46
C THR A 36 2.54 -3.36 10.34
N ASN A 37 2.50 -4.22 9.30
CA ASN A 37 3.53 -5.23 9.05
C ASN A 37 4.88 -4.55 8.75
N SER A 38 5.99 -5.20 9.17
CA SER A 38 7.36 -4.73 8.95
C SER A 38 7.67 -4.46 7.48
N VAL A 39 6.97 -5.11 6.55
CA VAL A 39 6.99 -4.85 5.11
C VAL A 39 6.81 -3.36 4.76
N PHE A 40 5.97 -2.65 5.52
CA PHE A 40 5.61 -1.24 5.28
C PHE A 40 6.13 -0.30 6.37
N THR A 41 6.31 -0.79 7.59
CA THR A 41 6.73 0.05 8.73
C THR A 41 8.25 0.11 8.91
N THR A 42 9.00 -0.87 8.40
CA THR A 42 10.46 -0.88 8.55
C THR A 42 11.07 0.28 7.80
N GLY A 43 11.87 1.09 8.50
CA GLY A 43 12.57 2.22 7.91
C GLY A 43 11.70 3.46 7.70
N TYR A 44 10.43 3.45 8.14
CA TYR A 44 9.65 4.67 8.30
C TYR A 44 10.19 5.49 9.46
N SER A 45 10.32 6.80 9.28
CA SER A 45 10.50 7.76 10.36
C SER A 45 9.91 9.11 10.00
N ASP A 46 9.49 9.85 11.01
CA ASP A 46 8.92 11.19 10.88
C ASP A 46 9.38 12.01 12.10
N SER A 47 9.92 13.21 11.88
CA SER A 47 10.48 14.03 12.96
C SER A 47 9.43 14.71 13.83
N ASP A 48 8.21 14.87 13.31
CA ASP A 48 7.08 15.47 14.02
C ASP A 48 6.28 14.42 14.81
N GLY A 49 6.60 13.13 14.63
CA GLY A 49 5.97 12.01 15.33
C GLY A 49 4.67 11.55 14.69
N ASN A 50 4.44 11.90 13.43
CA ASN A 50 3.21 11.57 12.72
C ASN A 50 3.07 10.06 12.43
N PRO A 51 1.84 9.51 12.45
CA PRO A 51 1.59 8.09 12.24
C PRO A 51 1.88 7.65 10.80
N ASN A 52 2.41 6.43 10.65
CA ASN A 52 2.76 5.91 9.33
C ASN A 52 1.56 5.63 8.43
N GLY A 53 1.72 5.93 7.16
CA GLY A 53 0.83 5.57 6.07
C GLY A 53 1.61 5.45 4.76
N ILE A 54 0.91 5.06 3.71
CA ILE A 54 1.45 5.01 2.35
C ILE A 54 0.52 5.73 1.37
N ALA A 55 1.09 6.31 0.34
CA ALA A 55 0.39 6.86 -0.81
C ALA A 55 0.76 6.04 -2.05
N ILE A 56 -0.14 5.18 -2.52
CA ILE A 56 0.10 4.29 -3.67
C ILE A 56 -0.03 5.10 -4.96
N THR A 57 1.06 5.24 -5.70
CA THR A 57 1.16 6.04 -6.93
C THR A 57 1.08 5.19 -8.20
N SER A 58 1.34 3.88 -8.11
CA SER A 58 1.24 2.95 -9.24
C SER A 58 1.00 1.52 -8.75
N VAL A 59 0.36 0.71 -9.59
CA VAL A 59 0.20 -0.74 -9.42
C VAL A 59 0.51 -1.43 -10.74
N ASP A 60 1.34 -2.47 -10.71
CA ASP A 60 1.62 -3.32 -11.86
C ASP A 60 0.49 -4.32 -12.09
N ASN A 61 -0.53 -3.87 -12.82
CA ASN A 61 -1.70 -4.70 -13.15
C ASN A 61 -1.41 -5.80 -14.20
N THR A 62 -0.19 -5.89 -14.73
CA THR A 62 0.16 -6.96 -15.68
C THR A 62 0.31 -8.32 -14.98
N LYS A 63 0.71 -8.29 -13.71
CA LYS A 63 0.98 -9.48 -12.89
C LYS A 63 -0.18 -9.88 -11.98
N GLY A 64 -1.15 -9.00 -11.74
CA GLY A 64 -2.23 -9.23 -10.79
C GLY A 64 -3.07 -7.98 -10.53
N LEU A 65 -3.93 -8.06 -9.52
CA LEU A 65 -4.72 -6.95 -8.99
C LEU A 65 -4.35 -6.73 -7.54
N LEU A 66 -4.19 -5.47 -7.16
CA LEU A 66 -4.02 -5.09 -5.77
C LEU A 66 -5.38 -4.72 -5.17
N TRP A 67 -5.66 -5.23 -3.98
CA TRP A 67 -6.86 -4.94 -3.20
C TRP A 67 -6.45 -4.29 -1.90
N TYR A 68 -7.32 -3.43 -1.38
CA TYR A 68 -7.16 -2.83 -0.06
C TYR A 68 -8.43 -3.00 0.76
N SER A 69 -8.26 -3.03 2.07
CA SER A 69 -9.34 -2.98 3.05
C SER A 69 -8.99 -1.92 4.08
N LEU A 70 -9.95 -1.10 4.49
CA LEU A 70 -9.76 -0.06 5.52
C LEU A 70 -10.29 -0.50 6.89
N ASP A 71 -10.85 -1.70 6.98
CA ASP A 71 -11.62 -2.22 8.11
C ASP A 71 -11.18 -3.63 8.49
N SER A 72 -9.85 -3.87 8.44
CA SER A 72 -9.22 -5.13 8.85
C SER A 72 -9.73 -6.37 8.11
N GLY A 73 -10.12 -6.22 6.85
CA GLY A 73 -10.54 -7.29 5.94
C GLY A 73 -12.05 -7.56 5.96
N ALA A 74 -12.86 -6.72 6.61
CA ALA A 74 -14.31 -6.85 6.54
C ALA A 74 -14.84 -6.52 5.13
N ASN A 75 -14.31 -5.47 4.50
CA ASN A 75 -14.59 -5.11 3.11
C ASN A 75 -13.29 -4.93 2.32
N TRP A 76 -13.26 -5.50 1.11
CA TRP A 76 -12.15 -5.37 0.18
C TRP A 76 -12.55 -4.60 -1.07
N THR A 77 -11.70 -3.66 -1.49
CA THR A 77 -11.89 -2.83 -2.68
C THR A 77 -10.67 -2.96 -3.59
N PRO A 78 -10.85 -3.10 -4.92
CA PRO A 78 -9.72 -3.13 -5.84
C PRO A 78 -9.08 -1.73 -5.94
N VAL A 79 -7.75 -1.68 -5.92
CA VAL A 79 -7.00 -0.46 -6.23
C VAL A 79 -7.10 -0.19 -7.73
N SER A 80 -7.53 1.02 -8.10
CA SER A 80 -7.68 1.40 -9.51
C SER A 80 -7.40 2.89 -9.71
N GLY A 81 -6.94 3.26 -10.90
CA GLY A 81 -6.79 4.67 -11.29
C GLY A 81 -5.77 5.48 -10.48
N VAL A 82 -4.81 4.82 -9.84
CA VAL A 82 -3.73 5.49 -9.08
C VAL A 82 -2.67 6.08 -10.01
N SER A 83 -2.19 7.26 -9.66
CA SER A 83 -1.10 7.99 -10.32
C SER A 83 -0.39 8.89 -9.31
N ALA A 84 0.72 9.52 -9.68
CA ALA A 84 1.43 10.46 -8.80
C ALA A 84 0.55 11.64 -8.33
N ASN A 85 -0.35 12.14 -9.17
CA ASN A 85 -1.30 13.22 -8.82
C ASN A 85 -2.67 12.71 -8.32
N HIS A 86 -2.85 11.39 -8.22
CA HIS A 86 -4.07 10.74 -7.76
C HIS A 86 -3.71 9.46 -7.00
N ALA A 87 -2.89 9.61 -5.95
CA ALA A 87 -2.36 8.50 -5.18
C ALA A 87 -3.36 8.06 -4.12
N LEU A 88 -3.59 6.75 -3.99
CA LEU A 88 -4.48 6.21 -2.95
C LEU A 88 -3.78 6.29 -1.58
N LEU A 89 -4.40 6.99 -0.63
CA LEU A 89 -3.86 7.24 0.70
C LEU A 89 -4.35 6.18 1.68
N LEU A 90 -3.43 5.48 2.33
CA LEU A 90 -3.73 4.36 3.22
C LEU A 90 -2.98 4.51 4.54
N SER A 91 -3.71 4.56 5.66
CA SER A 91 -3.12 4.68 7.00
C SER A 91 -2.84 3.31 7.62
N GLY A 92 -1.87 3.23 8.55
CA GLY A 92 -1.38 1.96 9.08
C GLY A 92 -2.39 1.10 9.86
N ALA A 93 -3.30 1.70 10.64
CA ALA A 93 -3.94 1.01 11.78
C ALA A 93 -4.90 -0.14 11.42
N THR A 94 -5.83 0.08 10.50
CA THR A 94 -6.87 -0.90 10.12
C THR A 94 -6.75 -1.35 8.67
N THR A 95 -5.72 -0.86 7.97
CA THR A 95 -5.60 -1.08 6.55
C THR A 95 -4.84 -2.36 6.23
N ARG A 96 -5.35 -3.09 5.24
CA ARG A 96 -4.71 -4.28 4.70
C ARG A 96 -4.56 -4.18 3.19
N LEU A 97 -3.50 -4.78 2.66
CA LEU A 97 -3.25 -4.97 1.24
C LEU A 97 -3.26 -6.45 0.89
N TYR A 98 -4.02 -6.81 -0.13
CA TYR A 98 -4.10 -8.16 -0.65
C TYR A 98 -3.71 -8.14 -2.12
N TYR A 99 -2.74 -8.97 -2.50
CA TYR A 99 -2.35 -9.12 -3.89
C TYR A 99 -2.99 -10.39 -4.47
N GLN A 100 -3.88 -10.19 -5.43
CA GLN A 100 -4.51 -11.24 -6.23
C GLN A 100 -3.70 -11.39 -7.51
N ALA A 101 -3.01 -12.49 -7.66
CA ALA A 101 -2.03 -12.58 -8.72
C ALA A 101 -2.62 -13.28 -9.96
N LYS A 102 -2.26 -12.83 -11.16
CA LYS A 102 -2.84 -13.34 -12.40
C LYS A 102 -2.38 -14.79 -12.62
N GLN A 103 -3.33 -15.68 -12.88
CA GLN A 103 -3.13 -17.13 -13.03
C GLN A 103 -1.80 -17.51 -13.69
N THR A 104 -1.02 -18.40 -13.08
CA THR A 104 0.21 -18.92 -13.69
C THR A 104 -0.14 -19.82 -14.89
N ALA A 105 0.80 -20.00 -15.81
CA ALA A 105 0.62 -20.78 -17.05
C ALA A 105 0.08 -22.21 -16.83
N ASP A 106 0.24 -22.75 -15.63
CA ASP A 106 -0.18 -24.09 -15.24
C ASP A 106 -1.65 -24.17 -14.80
N GLY A 107 -2.40 -23.06 -14.85
CA GLY A 107 -3.81 -23.00 -14.48
C GLY A 107 -4.09 -23.04 -12.97
N ASN A 108 -3.04 -23.05 -12.13
CA ASN A 108 -3.17 -23.13 -10.67
C ASN A 108 -3.75 -21.83 -10.09
N LEU A 109 -4.99 -21.90 -9.60
CA LEU A 109 -5.67 -20.77 -8.97
C LEU A 109 -5.17 -20.48 -7.54
N ASN A 110 -4.48 -21.42 -6.89
CA ASN A 110 -4.04 -21.33 -5.49
C ASN A 110 -2.52 -21.21 -5.37
N TYR A 111 -1.87 -20.55 -6.32
CA TYR A 111 -0.42 -20.43 -6.28
C TYR A 111 0.03 -19.43 -5.20
N ASN A 112 0.88 -19.92 -4.30
CA ASN A 112 1.42 -19.11 -3.22
C ASN A 112 2.88 -18.79 -3.55
N GLY A 113 3.20 -17.51 -3.70
CA GLY A 113 4.53 -17.05 -4.08
C GLY A 113 4.75 -15.58 -3.74
N LEU A 114 6.02 -15.18 -3.68
CA LEU A 114 6.43 -13.79 -3.48
C LEU A 114 6.41 -13.06 -4.82
N ASN A 115 5.74 -11.90 -4.87
CA ASN A 115 5.70 -11.06 -6.05
C ASN A 115 6.47 -9.77 -5.79
N THR A 116 7.36 -9.43 -6.72
CA THR A 116 8.18 -8.22 -6.63
C THR A 116 7.68 -7.11 -7.54
N GLY A 117 7.82 -5.87 -7.07
CA GLY A 117 7.43 -4.68 -7.85
C GLY A 117 5.94 -4.65 -8.19
N VAL A 118 5.10 -5.01 -7.23
CA VAL A 118 3.64 -5.05 -7.37
C VAL A 118 3.04 -3.65 -7.37
N LEU A 119 3.59 -2.76 -6.55
CA LEU A 119 3.14 -1.38 -6.43
C LEU A 119 4.33 -0.45 -6.27
N THR A 120 4.07 0.82 -6.49
CA THR A 120 4.95 1.94 -6.15
C THR A 120 4.19 2.88 -5.21
N TYR A 121 4.87 3.38 -4.18
CA TYR A 121 4.27 4.27 -3.20
C TYR A 121 5.29 5.25 -2.59
N ARG A 122 4.75 6.26 -1.92
CA ARG A 122 5.50 7.13 -1.01
C ARG A 122 5.03 6.89 0.42
N ALA A 123 5.90 7.14 1.39
CA ALA A 123 5.45 7.24 2.78
C ALA A 123 4.55 8.47 2.93
N TRP A 124 3.55 8.34 3.78
CA TRP A 124 2.56 9.37 4.05
C TRP A 124 2.43 9.56 5.57
N ASP A 125 2.51 10.80 6.03
CA ASP A 125 2.46 11.16 7.45
C ASP A 125 1.04 11.53 7.94
N GLN A 126 0.04 11.46 7.05
CA GLN A 126 -1.36 11.74 7.39
C GLN A 126 -1.68 13.20 7.74
N THR A 127 -0.75 14.14 7.54
CA THR A 127 -1.01 15.57 7.78
C THR A 127 -1.84 16.23 6.67
N SER A 128 -1.99 15.58 5.51
CA SER A 128 -2.90 16.00 4.44
C SER A 128 -3.62 14.80 3.80
N GLY A 129 -4.85 15.03 3.33
CA GLY A 129 -5.70 13.98 2.78
C GLY A 129 -6.38 13.14 3.88
N SER A 130 -7.02 12.04 3.48
CA SER A 130 -7.76 11.15 4.38
C SER A 130 -7.54 9.69 4.00
N ASN A 131 -7.62 8.80 4.99
CA ASN A 131 -7.50 7.35 4.76
C ASN A 131 -8.58 6.86 3.80
N GLY A 132 -8.18 6.12 2.76
CA GLY A 132 -9.05 5.69 1.66
C GLY A 132 -9.34 6.76 0.61
N GLY A 133 -8.88 8.00 0.82
CA GLY A 133 -8.98 9.08 -0.14
C GLY A 133 -7.82 9.10 -1.14
N TYR A 134 -7.82 10.11 -2.01
CA TYR A 134 -6.74 10.35 -2.96
C TYR A 134 -6.00 11.64 -2.66
N GLY A 135 -4.70 11.65 -2.92
CA GLY A 135 -3.83 12.83 -2.74
C GLY A 135 -2.89 13.05 -3.92
N ASP A 136 -2.46 14.30 -4.10
CA ASP A 136 -1.44 14.66 -5.07
C ASP A 136 -0.05 14.60 -4.41
N THR A 137 0.78 13.66 -4.86
CA THR A 137 2.13 13.42 -4.34
C THR A 137 3.23 14.06 -5.19
N THR A 138 2.87 14.84 -6.21
CA THR A 138 3.84 15.57 -7.04
C THR A 138 4.63 16.60 -6.24
N VAL A 139 4.03 17.12 -5.15
CA VAL A 139 4.73 17.85 -4.09
C VAL A 139 5.13 16.88 -2.98
N ASN A 140 6.42 16.66 -2.81
CA ASN A 140 6.98 15.69 -1.86
C ASN A 140 8.26 16.21 -1.19
N GLY A 141 8.64 15.63 -0.06
CA GLY A 141 9.74 16.10 0.78
C GLY A 141 9.44 17.42 1.49
N GLY A 142 10.45 17.97 2.17
CA GLY A 142 10.34 19.27 2.84
C GLY A 142 9.18 19.29 3.85
N ALA A 143 8.23 20.20 3.66
CA ALA A 143 7.05 20.33 4.52
C ALA A 143 5.78 19.62 4.02
N SER A 144 5.90 18.83 2.95
CA SER A 144 4.76 18.06 2.42
C SER A 144 4.43 16.85 3.29
N ALA A 145 3.26 16.25 3.08
CA ALA A 145 2.84 15.04 3.77
C ALA A 145 3.49 13.75 3.24
N PHE A 146 4.32 13.85 2.18
CA PHE A 146 4.77 12.72 1.38
C PHE A 146 6.29 12.64 1.32
N SER A 147 6.85 11.44 1.46
CA SER A 147 8.30 11.26 1.40
C SER A 147 8.88 11.72 0.06
N ALA A 148 10.06 12.36 0.11
CA ALA A 148 10.80 12.78 -1.09
C ALA A 148 11.15 11.59 -2.00
N VAL A 149 11.44 10.44 -1.39
CA VAL A 149 11.74 9.22 -2.13
C VAL A 149 10.47 8.39 -2.33
N GLU A 150 10.25 7.96 -3.57
CA GLU A 150 9.23 7.01 -3.99
C GLU A 150 9.85 5.61 -4.11
N ARG A 151 9.06 4.58 -3.82
CA ARG A 151 9.55 3.22 -3.57
C ARG A 151 8.64 2.16 -4.15
#